data_AF-A0AA95HB45-F1
#
_entry.id   AF-A0AA95HB45-F1
#
_cell.length_a   1.000
_cell.length_b   1.000
_cell.length_c   1.000
_cell.angle_alpha   90.00
_cell.angle_beta   90.00
_cell.angle_gamma   90.00
#
_symmetry.space_group_name_H-M   'P 1'
#
loop_
_entity.id
_entity.type
_entity.pdbx_description
1 polymer ?
#
loop_
_entity_poly.entity_id
_entity_poly.type
_entity_poly.pdbx_seq_one_letter_code
_entity_poly.pdbx_strand_id
1 'polypeptide(L)'
;MPPMITPGTHMGKTTDGCNADVKFIWNGGSTATLWTSKGDINLTGVQKQADGTLTATGGSGSYNGWYGSLVDNDGNGKVFTLSTQGADGKFSFEADLKKGMDLTGKVS
;
A
#
# COMPACT_ATOMS: atom_id res chain seq x y z
N MET A 1 11.67 11.88 14.67
CA MET A 1 11.34 10.93 13.59
C MET A 1 9.85 10.68 13.66
N PRO A 2 9.09 10.84 12.56
CA PRO A 2 7.69 10.45 12.56
C PRO A 2 7.57 8.94 12.90
N PRO A 3 6.55 8.55 13.69
CA PRO A 3 6.37 7.16 14.08
C PRO A 3 6.16 6.28 12.85
N MET A 4 6.75 5.07 12.85
CA MET A 4 6.42 4.07 11.83
C MET A 4 4.95 3.71 11.93
N ILE A 5 4.32 3.44 10.79
CA ILE A 5 3.07 2.69 10.77
C ILE A 5 3.29 1.41 11.60
N THR A 6 2.46 1.24 12.61
CA THR A 6 2.53 0.03 13.45
C THR A 6 1.93 -1.12 12.65
N PRO A 7 2.63 -2.26 12.50
CA PRO A 7 2.02 -3.45 11.92
C PRO A 7 0.72 -3.80 12.65
N GLY A 8 -0.35 -4.01 11.92
CA GLY A 8 -1.69 -4.15 12.49
C GLY A 8 -2.80 -3.98 11.47
N THR A 9 -4.04 -4.24 11.92
CA THR A 9 -5.25 -3.95 11.14
C THR A 9 -5.57 -2.48 11.27
N HIS A 10 -5.63 -1.76 10.16
CA HIS A 10 -6.11 -0.38 10.10
C HIS A 10 -7.33 -0.35 9.18
N MET A 11 -8.50 -0.05 9.74
CA MET A 11 -9.75 -0.01 8.96
C MET A 11 -9.87 1.34 8.27
N GLY A 12 -10.23 1.36 6.98
CA GLY A 12 -10.27 2.58 6.19
C GLY A 12 -11.14 2.49 4.95
N LYS A 13 -11.10 3.54 4.11
CA LYS A 13 -11.78 3.56 2.81
C LYS A 13 -10.82 3.91 1.67
N THR A 14 -10.94 3.23 0.55
CA THR A 14 -10.27 3.65 -0.68
C THR A 14 -10.99 4.87 -1.29
N THR A 15 -10.31 5.59 -2.18
CA THR A 15 -10.86 6.80 -2.81
C THR A 15 -12.11 6.49 -3.67
N ASP A 16 -12.27 5.25 -4.11
CA ASP A 16 -13.45 4.73 -4.81
C ASP A 16 -14.62 4.33 -3.88
N GLY A 17 -14.53 4.64 -2.58
CA GLY A 17 -15.60 4.43 -1.60
C GLY A 17 -15.71 3.02 -1.04
N CYS A 18 -14.79 2.12 -1.38
CA CYS A 18 -14.79 0.76 -0.85
C CYS A 18 -14.24 0.73 0.57
N ASN A 19 -14.76 -0.18 1.41
CA ASN A 19 -14.11 -0.50 2.68
C ASN A 19 -12.77 -1.17 2.36
N ALA A 20 -11.68 -0.55 2.77
CA ALA A 20 -10.35 -1.11 2.69
C ALA A 20 -9.93 -1.48 4.10
N ASP A 21 -10.08 -2.75 4.46
CA ASP A 21 -9.49 -3.30 5.68
C ASP A 21 -7.99 -3.43 5.48
N VAL A 22 -7.29 -2.29 5.51
CA VAL A 22 -5.86 -2.22 5.27
C VAL A 22 -5.13 -2.77 6.49
N LYS A 23 -4.91 -4.08 6.47
CA LYS A 23 -3.98 -4.70 7.39
C LYS A 23 -2.58 -4.63 6.80
N PHE A 24 -1.74 -3.80 7.41
CA PHE A 24 -0.32 -3.76 7.11
C PHE A 24 0.41 -4.77 7.99
N ILE A 25 0.98 -5.80 7.36
CA ILE A 25 1.84 -6.77 8.05
C ILE A 25 3.26 -6.57 7.57
N TRP A 26 4.16 -6.17 8.46
CA TRP A 26 5.59 -6.20 8.19
C TRP A 26 6.14 -7.55 8.58
N ASN A 27 6.50 -8.37 7.59
CA ASN A 27 7.04 -9.71 7.84
C ASN A 27 8.56 -9.72 8.08
N GLY A 28 9.19 -8.54 8.17
CA GLY A 28 10.65 -8.41 8.09
C GLY A 28 11.14 -8.35 6.64
N GLY A 29 12.41 -7.98 6.46
CA GLY A 29 13.14 -8.23 5.21
C GLY A 29 12.47 -7.73 3.92
N SER A 30 12.01 -6.48 3.89
CA SER A 30 11.54 -5.81 2.68
C SER A 30 10.23 -6.36 2.09
N THR A 31 9.32 -6.89 2.91
CA THR A 31 8.01 -7.39 2.44
C THR A 31 6.85 -6.86 3.28
N ALA A 32 5.69 -6.67 2.64
CA ALA A 32 4.45 -6.29 3.30
C ALA A 32 3.22 -6.82 2.54
N THR A 33 2.06 -6.86 3.19
CA THR A 33 0.78 -7.15 2.54
C THR A 33 -0.20 -6.03 2.83
N LEU A 34 -1.05 -5.71 1.85
CA LEU A 34 -2.20 -4.82 1.94
C LEU A 34 -3.45 -5.64 1.63
N TRP A 35 -4.37 -5.73 2.59
CA TRP A 35 -5.68 -6.35 2.38
C TRP A 35 -6.74 -5.30 2.02
N THR A 36 -7.60 -5.65 1.07
CA THR A 36 -8.77 -4.85 0.70
C THR A 36 -9.97 -5.78 0.54
N SER A 37 -11.20 -5.26 0.70
CA SER A 37 -12.41 -6.07 0.47
C SER A 37 -12.56 -6.58 -0.98
N LYS A 38 -11.73 -6.09 -1.90
CA LYS A 38 -11.73 -6.43 -3.33
C LYS A 38 -10.53 -7.26 -3.77
N GLY A 39 -9.65 -7.63 -2.85
CA GLY A 39 -8.48 -8.45 -3.09
C GLY A 39 -7.24 -8.00 -2.32
N ASP A 40 -6.22 -8.85 -2.36
CA ASP A 40 -5.00 -8.71 -1.58
C ASP A 40 -3.84 -8.26 -2.47
N ILE A 41 -2.95 -7.41 -1.95
CA ILE A 41 -1.72 -6.98 -2.60
C ILE A 41 -0.52 -7.35 -1.72
N ASN A 42 0.40 -8.15 -2.26
CA ASN A 42 1.65 -8.53 -1.63
C ASN A 42 2.80 -7.69 -2.22
N LEU A 43 3.59 -7.09 -1.35
CA LEU A 43 4.64 -6.13 -1.67
C LEU A 43 6.01 -6.74 -1.37
N THR A 44 6.97 -6.49 -2.25
CA THR A 44 8.37 -6.90 -2.14
C THR A 44 9.30 -5.71 -2.38
N GLY A 45 10.54 -5.81 -1.90
CA GLY A 45 11.49 -4.69 -1.99
C GLY A 45 11.03 -3.47 -1.19
N VAL A 46 10.26 -3.67 -0.11
CA VAL A 46 9.73 -2.57 0.70
C VAL A 46 10.87 -1.87 1.45
N GLN A 47 10.96 -0.57 1.26
CA GLN A 47 11.96 0.31 1.86
C GLN A 47 11.29 1.40 2.67
N LYS A 48 11.89 1.72 3.82
CA LYS A 48 11.52 2.89 4.61
C LYS A 48 12.36 4.09 4.19
N GLN A 49 11.68 5.17 3.86
CA GLN A 49 12.28 6.44 3.48
C GLN A 49 12.61 7.29 4.71
N ALA A 50 13.44 8.33 4.51
CA ALA A 50 13.90 9.20 5.60
C ALA A 50 12.76 9.97 6.28
N ASP A 51 11.70 10.28 5.55
CA ASP A 51 10.47 10.94 6.03
C ASP A 51 9.51 9.97 6.74
N GLY A 52 9.82 8.66 6.77
CA GLY A 52 8.98 7.62 7.36
C GLY A 52 7.99 6.96 6.40
N THR A 53 7.88 7.44 5.15
CA THR A 53 7.10 6.82 4.08
C THR A 53 7.64 5.42 3.77
N LEU A 54 6.77 4.46 3.45
CA LEU A 54 7.18 3.15 2.91
C LEU A 54 6.95 3.10 1.41
N THR A 55 7.89 2.50 0.68
CA THR A 55 7.79 2.32 -0.77
C THR A 55 8.14 0.89 -1.13
N ALA A 56 7.45 0.27 -2.10
CA ALA A 56 7.84 -1.03 -2.64
C ALA A 56 8.29 -0.89 -4.09
N THR A 57 9.25 -1.72 -4.50
CA THR A 57 9.75 -1.78 -5.89
C THR A 57 9.18 -2.98 -6.65
N GLY A 58 8.45 -3.86 -5.98
CA GLY A 58 7.78 -4.99 -6.60
C GLY A 58 6.59 -5.49 -5.78
N GLY A 59 5.85 -6.42 -6.37
CA GLY A 59 4.73 -7.06 -5.74
C GLY A 59 3.76 -7.67 -6.74
N SER A 60 2.74 -8.33 -6.22
CA SER A 60 1.65 -8.91 -6.99
C SER A 60 0.39 -8.93 -6.15
N GLY A 61 -0.76 -8.99 -6.81
CA GLY A 61 -2.01 -9.00 -6.09
C GLY A 61 -3.23 -9.24 -6.94
N SER A 62 -4.35 -8.98 -6.30
CA SER A 62 -5.67 -8.95 -6.89
C SER A 62 -6.40 -7.72 -6.42
N TYR A 63 -7.14 -7.08 -7.32
CA TYR A 63 -8.00 -5.95 -6.96
C TYR A 63 -9.16 -5.86 -7.95
N ASN A 64 -10.39 -5.98 -7.45
CA ASN A 64 -11.60 -5.74 -8.24
C ASN A 64 -11.66 -6.53 -9.57
N GLY A 65 -11.26 -7.81 -9.53
CA GLY A 65 -11.21 -8.68 -10.71
C GLY A 65 -9.94 -8.56 -11.56
N TRP A 66 -9.03 -7.63 -11.25
CA TRP A 66 -7.66 -7.67 -11.76
C TRP A 66 -6.81 -8.63 -10.92
N TYR A 67 -5.90 -9.35 -11.59
CA TYR A 67 -4.90 -10.23 -10.99
C TYR A 67 -3.59 -10.05 -11.76
N GLY A 68 -2.48 -9.87 -11.06
CA GLY A 68 -1.18 -9.75 -11.72
C GLY A 68 -0.06 -9.21 -10.84
N SER A 69 1.10 -9.04 -11.46
CA SER A 69 2.22 -8.31 -10.88
C SER A 69 1.99 -6.81 -11.00
N LEU A 70 2.38 -6.07 -9.97
CA LEU A 70 2.40 -4.61 -9.99
C LEU A 70 3.41 -4.12 -11.04
N VAL A 71 3.15 -2.96 -11.64
CA VAL A 71 3.98 -2.37 -12.71
C VAL A 71 4.20 -0.91 -12.40
N ASP A 72 5.46 -0.47 -12.38
CA ASP A 72 5.81 0.95 -12.23
C ASP A 72 5.26 1.73 -13.42
N ASN A 73 4.15 2.43 -13.20
CA ASN A 73 3.43 3.15 -14.24
C ASN A 73 4.07 4.52 -14.52
N ASP A 74 4.73 5.09 -13.52
CA ASP A 74 5.32 6.42 -13.54
C ASP A 74 6.80 6.44 -13.97
N GLY A 75 7.46 5.28 -14.00
CA GLY A 75 8.89 5.14 -14.26
C GLY A 75 9.77 5.67 -13.12
N ASN A 76 9.23 5.72 -11.90
CA ASN A 76 9.91 6.28 -10.72
C ASN A 76 10.64 5.22 -9.88
N GLY A 77 10.61 3.96 -10.31
CA GLY A 77 11.21 2.80 -9.67
C GLY A 77 10.39 2.19 -8.54
N LYS A 78 9.15 2.65 -8.33
CA LYS A 78 8.26 2.21 -7.25
C LYS A 78 6.95 1.73 -7.86
N VAL A 79 6.33 0.78 -7.16
CA VAL A 79 5.02 0.24 -7.54
C VAL A 79 3.99 0.41 -6.42
N PHE A 80 4.45 0.90 -5.26
CA PHE A 80 3.60 1.13 -4.10
C PHE A 80 4.22 2.19 -3.20
N THR A 81 3.37 3.05 -2.63
CA THR A 81 3.73 4.06 -1.64
C THR A 81 2.71 4.06 -0.50
N LEU A 82 3.18 4.18 0.73
CA LEU A 82 2.37 4.29 1.94
C LEU A 82 2.88 5.44 2.80
N SER A 83 2.01 6.41 3.09
CA SER A 83 2.36 7.57 3.90
C SER A 83 2.65 7.21 5.34
N THR A 84 3.23 8.15 6.08
CA THR A 84 3.24 8.08 7.54
C THR A 84 1.82 8.12 8.11
N GLN A 85 1.66 7.55 9.32
CA GLN A 85 0.42 7.64 10.07
C GLN A 85 0.33 8.99 10.77
N GLY A 86 -0.77 9.70 10.54
CA GLY A 86 -1.10 10.95 11.22
C GLY A 86 -1.42 10.75 12.70
N ALA A 87 -1.44 11.84 13.46
CA ALA A 87 -1.80 11.80 14.89
C ALA A 87 -3.24 11.33 15.15
N ASP A 88 -4.09 11.40 14.12
CA ASP A 88 -5.46 10.89 14.11
C ASP A 88 -5.55 9.42 13.69
N GLY A 89 -4.42 8.74 13.48
CA GLY A 89 -4.36 7.34 13.10
C GLY A 89 -4.51 7.09 11.59
N LYS A 90 -4.66 8.14 10.78
CA LYS A 90 -4.93 8.03 9.34
C LYS A 90 -3.68 7.94 8.49
N PHE A 91 -3.78 7.34 7.33
CA PHE A 91 -2.72 7.32 6.32
C PHE A 91 -3.30 7.15 4.91
N SER A 92 -2.48 7.41 3.89
CA SER A 92 -2.81 7.18 2.49
C SER A 92 -1.86 6.17 1.86
N PHE A 93 -2.35 5.48 0.83
CA PHE A 93 -1.54 4.58 0.02
C PHE A 93 -1.84 4.73 -1.47
N GLU A 94 -0.87 4.33 -2.28
CA GLU A 94 -0.91 4.28 -3.73
C GLU A 94 -0.27 2.98 -4.20
N ALA A 95 -0.86 2.32 -5.20
CA ALA A 95 -0.34 1.10 -5.81
C ALA A 95 -0.54 1.11 -7.33
N ASP A 96 0.52 0.86 -8.08
CA ASP A 96 0.49 0.81 -9.54
C ASP A 96 0.20 -0.63 -9.96
N LEU A 97 -1.05 -0.91 -10.34
CA LEU A 97 -1.50 -2.29 -10.56
C LEU A 97 -1.02 -2.81 -11.92
N LYS A 98 -1.50 -2.18 -12.99
CA LYS A 98 -1.09 -2.45 -14.37
C LYS A 98 -1.06 -1.12 -15.11
N LYS A 99 -0.48 -1.11 -16.31
CA LYS A 99 -0.45 0.08 -17.16
C LYS A 99 -1.82 0.76 -17.26
N GLY A 100 -1.89 2.00 -16.77
CA GLY A 100 -3.09 2.84 -16.77
C GLY A 100 -4.12 2.51 -15.68
N MET A 101 -3.72 1.83 -14.60
CA MET A 101 -4.56 1.52 -13.46
C MET A 101 -3.77 1.67 -12.16
N ASP A 102 -4.13 2.71 -11.40
CA ASP A 102 -3.55 3.01 -10.09
C ASP A 102 -4.64 2.90 -9.03
N LEU A 103 -4.27 2.36 -7.87
CA LEU A 103 -5.12 2.26 -6.69
C LEU A 103 -4.65 3.28 -5.67
N THR A 104 -5.51 4.24 -5.32
CA THR A 104 -5.26 5.17 -4.21
C THR A 104 -6.30 4.98 -3.10
N GLY A 105 -5.88 5.17 -1.86
CA GLY A 105 -6.79 5.08 -0.72
C GLY A 105 -6.37 5.94 0.47
N LYS A 106 -7.34 6.30 1.32
CA LYS A 106 -7.16 7.05 2.56
C LYS A 106 -7.84 6.32 3.72
N VAL A 107 -7.04 5.75 4.59
CA VAL A 107 -7.51 5.03 5.77
C VAL A 107 -7.85 6.05 6.85
N SER A 108 -9.09 5.97 7.37
CA SER A 108 -9.74 6.98 8.22
C SER A 108 -10.10 6.48 9.61
#